data_AF-A0A4Q0ZVQ5-F1
#
_entry.id   AF-A0A4Q0ZVQ5-F1
#
_cell.length_a   1.000
_cell.length_b   1.000
_cell.length_c   1.000
_cell.angle_alpha   90.00
_cell.angle_beta   90.00
_cell.angle_gamma   90.00
#
_symmetry.space_group_name_H-M   'P 1'
#
loop_
_entity.id
_entity.type
_entity.pdbx_description
1 polymer ?
#
loop_
_entity_poly.entity_id
_entity_poly.type
_entity_poly.pdbx_seq_one_letter_code
_entity_poly.pdbx_strand_id
1 'polypeptide(L)' 'MSYNIVSIISIVITTVIALLISHYLSLVFFEDTNNLRKVVQLIIAVVILTTFYAPIKYILLKYMNINDKE' A
#
# COMPACT_ATOMS: atom_id res chain seq x y z
N MET A 1 3.97 9.41 19.95
CA MET A 1 2.86 8.62 19.36
C MET A 1 3.12 7.17 19.71
N SER A 2 2.09 6.38 20.06
CA SER A 2 2.33 4.95 20.24
C SER A 2 2.71 4.31 18.90
N TYR A 3 3.54 3.28 18.95
CA TYR A 3 3.90 2.46 17.78
C TYR A 3 2.68 2.03 16.95
N ASN A 4 1.58 1.72 17.65
CA ASN A 4 0.31 1.35 17.03
C ASN A 4 -0.27 2.45 16.13
N ILE A 5 -0.20 3.72 16.53
CA ILE A 5 -0.73 4.81 15.71
C ILE A 5 0.10 4.96 14.42
N VAL A 6 1.42 4.82 14.51
CA VAL A 6 2.27 4.91 13.31
C VAL A 6 2.07 3.72 12.38
N SER A 7 1.87 2.51 12.93
CA SER A 7 1.45 1.36 12.13
C SER A 7 0.13 1.64 11.40
N ILE A 8 -0.89 2.19 12.07
CA ILE A 8 -2.17 2.51 11.42
C ILE A 8 -1.97 3.53 10.29
N ILE A 9 -1.21 4.60 10.52
CA ILE A 9 -0.94 5.61 9.49
C ILE A 9 -0.21 4.98 8.30
N SER A 10 0.78 4.13 8.55
CA SER A 10 1.49 3.42 7.48
C SER A 10 0.57 2.50 6.67
N ILE A 11 -0.39 1.81 7.29
CA ILE A 11 -1.39 1.00 6.60
C ILE A 11 -2.27 1.87 5.72
N VAL A 12 -2.75 3.00 6.23
CA VAL A 12 -3.63 3.92 5.48
C VAL A 12 -2.91 4.46 4.25
N ILE A 13 -1.68 4.96 4.40
CA ILE A 13 -0.88 5.48 3.28
C ILE A 13 -0.61 4.38 2.25
N THR A 14 -0.20 3.20 2.70
CA THR A 14 0.07 2.06 1.80
C THR A 14 -1.19 1.65 1.04
N THR A 15 -2.36 1.65 1.70
CA THR A 15 -3.63 1.29 1.07
C THR A 15 -4.03 2.27 -0.03
N VAL A 16 -3.89 3.57 0.22
CA VAL A 16 -4.20 4.61 -0.78
C VAL A 16 -3.29 4.45 -2.00
N ILE A 17 -1.98 4.25 -1.78
CA ILE A 17 -1.00 4.05 -2.85
C ILE A 17 -1.32 2.78 -3.64
N ALA A 18 -1.60 1.66 -2.96
CA ALA A 18 -1.93 0.40 -3.60
C ALA A 18 -3.19 0.48 -4.46
N LEU A 19 -4.23 1.18 -4.00
CA LEU A 19 -5.45 1.39 -4.78
C LEU A 19 -5.20 2.25 -6.02
N LEU A 20 -4.44 3.34 -5.90
CA LEU A 20 -4.11 4.20 -7.03
C LEU A 20 -3.29 3.46 -8.08
N ILE A 21 -2.21 2.80 -7.66
CA ILE A 21 -1.32 2.10 -8.58
C ILE A 21 -2.04 0.89 -9.21
N SER A 22 -2.79 0.12 -8.44
CA SER A 22 -3.53 -1.03 -8.98
C SER A 22 -4.57 -0.60 -10.01
N HIS A 23 -5.27 0.50 -9.77
CA HIS A 23 -6.22 1.06 -10.72
C HIS A 23 -5.52 1.48 -12.01
N TYR A 24 -4.46 2.30 -11.90
CA TYR A 24 -3.75 2.80 -13.07
C TYR A 24 -3.07 1.69 -13.89
N LEU A 25 -2.40 0.74 -13.23
CA LEU A 25 -1.82 -0.43 -13.91
C LEU A 25 -2.91 -1.26 -14.59
N SER A 26 -4.01 -1.54 -13.90
CA SER A 26 -5.08 -2.34 -14.50
C SER A 26 -5.67 -1.67 -15.75
N LEU A 27 -5.72 -0.34 -15.78
CA LEU A 27 -6.25 0.44 -16.90
C LEU A 27 -5.27 0.50 -18.08
N VAL A 28 -3.97 0.59 -17.81
CA VAL A 28 -2.93 0.56 -18.86
C VAL A 28 -2.85 -0.80 -19.55
N PHE A 29 -3.04 -1.90 -18.81
CA PHE A 29 -2.86 -3.25 -19.34
C PHE A 29 -4.16 -3.94 -19.80
N PHE A 30 -5.34 -3.49 -19.32
CA PHE A 30 -6.63 -4.12 -19.62
C PHE A 30 -7.71 -3.09 -19.92
N GLU A 31 -8.42 -3.29 -21.04
CA GLU A 31 -9.57 -2.46 -21.43
C GLU A 31 -10.78 -2.63 -20.48
N ASP A 32 -11.65 -1.61 -20.47
CA ASP A 32 -12.77 -1.43 -19.52
C ASP A 32 -13.79 -2.59 -19.46
N THR A 33 -13.85 -3.43 -20.48
CA THR A 33 -14.94 -4.38 -20.71
C THR A 33 -14.74 -5.77 -20.09
N ASN A 34 -13.57 -6.06 -19.52
CA ASN A 34 -13.25 -7.41 -19.05
C ASN A 34 -13.42 -7.60 -17.54
N ASN A 35 -14.23 -8.60 -17.15
CA ASN A 35 -14.36 -9.07 -15.76
C ASN A 35 -13.00 -9.47 -15.14
N LEU A 36 -12.04 -9.89 -15.98
CA LEU A 36 -10.67 -10.23 -15.58
C LEU A 36 -9.87 -9.03 -15.03
N ARG A 37 -10.19 -7.79 -15.42
CA ARG A 37 -9.49 -6.60 -14.93
C ARG A 37 -9.58 -6.48 -13.42
N LYS A 38 -10.74 -6.76 -12.83
CA LYS A 38 -10.95 -6.68 -11.37
C LYS A 38 -10.07 -7.68 -10.62
N VAL A 39 -9.90 -8.88 -11.18
CA VAL A 39 -9.04 -9.92 -10.59
C VAL A 39 -7.59 -9.50 -10.64
N VAL A 40 -7.13 -9.00 -11.80
CA VAL A 40 -5.76 -8.50 -11.96
C VAL A 40 -5.48 -7.29 -11.07
N GLN A 41 -6.42 -6.33 -11.00
CA GLN A 41 -6.33 -5.17 -10.12
C GLN A 41 -6.18 -5.61 -8.66
N LEU A 42 -6.95 -6.60 -8.21
CA LEU A 42 -6.86 -7.13 -6.85
C LEU A 42 -5.49 -7.78 -6.58
N ILE A 43 -4.98 -8.60 -7.51
CA ILE A 43 -3.65 -9.21 -7.38
C ILE A 43 -2.56 -8.13 -7.28
N ILE A 44 -2.60 -7.14 -8.17
CA ILE A 44 -1.65 -6.02 -8.15
C ILE A 44 -1.74 -5.24 -6.84
N ALA A 45 -2.96 -4.95 -6.36
CA ALA A 45 -3.16 -4.23 -5.11
C ALA A 45 -2.57 -4.99 -3.91
N VAL A 46 -2.78 -6.30 -3.82
CA VAL A 46 -2.22 -7.15 -2.74
C VAL A 46 -0.70 -7.15 -2.78
N VAL A 47 -0.09 -7.35 -3.96
CA VAL A 47 1.37 -7.35 -4.12
C VAL A 47 1.97 -6.00 -3.70
N ILE A 48 1.32 -4.89 -4.06
CA ILE A 48 1.78 -3.55 -3.69
C ILE A 48 1.61 -3.33 -2.18
N LEU A 49 0.48 -3.73 -1.61
CA LEU A 49 0.24 -3.65 -0.15
C LEU A 49 1.34 -4.35 0.64
N THR A 50 1.67 -5.60 0.27
CA THR A 50 2.69 -6.38 0.98
C THR A 50 4.10 -5.83 0.77
N THR A 51 4.38 -5.29 -0.42
CA THR A 51 5.72 -4.79 -0.76
C THR A 51 6.00 -3.41 -0.15
N PHE A 52 5.02 -2.51 -0.17
CA PHE A 52 5.20 -1.12 0.22
C PHE A 52 4.91 -0.86 1.71
N TYR A 53 4.20 -1.74 2.40
CA TYR A 53 3.90 -1.56 3.82
C TYR A 53 5.16 -1.43 4.68
N ALA A 54 6.11 -2.36 4.53
CA ALA A 54 7.36 -2.37 5.29
C ALA A 54 8.24 -1.11 5.08
N PRO A 55 8.56 -0.69 3.83
CA PRO A 55 9.36 0.51 3.63
C PRO A 55 8.65 1.79 4.08
N ILE A 56 7.34 1.93 3.87
CA ILE A 56 6.58 3.10 4.32
C ILE A 56 6.60 3.18 5.85
N LYS A 57 6.34 2.06 6.53
CA LYS A 57 6.40 1.99 8.00
C LYS A 57 7.79 2.37 8.52
N TYR A 58 8.85 1.84 7.92
CA TYR A 58 10.22 2.15 8.31
C TYR A 58 10.54 3.65 8.17
N ILE A 59 10.15 4.27 7.04
CA ILE A 59 10.35 5.70 6.81
C ILE A 59 9.59 6.53 7.84
N LEU A 60 8.33 6.19 8.13
CA LEU A 60 7.53 6.90 9.13
C LEU A 60 8.10 6.78 10.54
N LEU A 61 8.52 5.59 10.96
CA LEU A 61 9.12 5.38 12.28
C LEU A 61 10.42 6.21 12.44
N LYS A 62 11.26 6.20 11.40
CA LYS A 62 12.48 7.02 11.34
C LYS A 62 12.18 8.52 11.38
N TYR A 63 11.19 8.98 10.61
CA TYR A 63 10.81 10.40 10.55
C TYR A 63 10.21 10.91 11.86
N MET A 64 9.40 10.07 12.52
CA MET A 64 8.75 10.42 13.78
C MET A 64 9.66 10.19 14.99
N ASN A 65 10.91 9.75 14.77
CA ASN A 65 11.90 9.43 15.80
C ASN A 65 11.35 8.51 16.90
N ILE A 66 10.48 7.58 16.50
CA ILE A 66 9.92 6.57 17.39
C ILE A 66 10.90 5.41 17.34
N ASN A 67 11.65 5.25 18.43
CA ASN A 67 12.66 4.22 18.55
C ASN A 67 11.96 2.86 18.58
N ASP A 68 12.23 2.01 17.60
CA ASP A 68 11.74 0.62 17.47
C ASP A 68 12.36 -0.33 18.54
N LYS A 69 12.89 0.25 19.62
CA LYS A 69 13.53 -0.44 20.75
C LYS A 69 12.61 -0.43 21.96
N GLU A 70 11.47 -1.09 21.82
CA GLU A 70 10.78 -1.82 22.89
C GLU A 70 10.44 -3.21 22.38
#